data_AF-A0A840N593-F1
#
_entry.id   AF-A0A840N593-F1
#
_cell.length_a   1.000
_cell.length_b   1.000
_cell.length_c   1.000
_cell.angle_alpha   90.00
_cell.angle_beta   90.00
_cell.angle_gamma   90.00
#
_symmetry.space_group_name_H-M   'P 1'
#
loop_
_entity.id
_entity.type
_entity.pdbx_description
1 polymer ?
#
loop_
_entity_poly.entity_id
_entity_poly.type
_entity_poly.pdbx_seq_one_letter_code
_entity_poly.pdbx_strand_id
1 'polypeptide(L)'
;MADAYLLPIRTAAVLFPLLAFLLLVPVAVVLYRRHGVMRWWALSFYAFLYYLITAYCLVLMPLPSPSLDVCAEYPRMRAWQLMPGNTFRDVWKEAEHRVTFGDLVLHNSAVIETGFNLLLLLPLGVFLRYHFRRGPLVSLAIAAGVALSFEVTQGTGVFGLYECPYRLFDVDDLVVNVAGAMLGWVIGGPVSRALPQLTTLDGRVLARHPVPFGRRVVALLVDFGATVVLSGFGLLAALVLDLPLWLPPFAVLGAWFVVLPALTGATPGKRLLLLELVDAEGRRPAVWRLLVRAVVLAVPFLPPLVPVLLVAERGALADLVRFARAGEIDTDVLLVVALGVAIEFVSLFLVLTYALVVRFHPRDRSVHDLVSGVSNRALPHHNADRRTAEDRESVLTG
;
A
#
# COMPACT_ATOMS: atom_id res chain seq x y z
N MET A 1 7.24 23.73 16.59
CA MET A 1 6.74 23.74 15.19
C MET A 1 6.95 22.41 14.47
N ALA A 2 8.09 21.72 14.60
CA ALA A 2 8.31 20.42 13.94
C ALA A 2 7.37 19.29 14.43
N ASP A 3 7.04 19.25 15.73
CA ASP A 3 6.22 18.17 16.30
C ASP A 3 4.79 18.10 15.76
N ALA A 4 4.20 19.25 15.39
CA ALA A 4 2.86 19.32 14.81
C ALA A 4 2.77 18.66 13.42
N TYR A 5 3.88 18.62 12.67
CA TYR A 5 3.97 17.94 11.38
C TYR A 5 4.47 16.50 11.50
N LEU A 6 5.30 16.20 12.51
CA LEU A 6 5.87 14.87 12.70
C LEU A 6 4.82 13.82 13.07
N LEU A 7 3.82 14.17 13.87
CA LEU A 7 2.79 13.21 14.29
C LEU A 7 1.88 12.76 13.12
N PRO A 8 1.33 13.66 12.26
CA PRO A 8 0.62 13.27 11.03
C PRO A 8 1.50 12.45 10.09
N ILE A 9 2.76 12.86 9.88
CA ILE A 9 3.68 12.17 8.96
C ILE A 9 3.99 10.76 9.47
N ARG A 10 4.23 10.58 10.78
CA ARG A 10 4.48 9.26 11.38
C ARG A 10 3.26 8.36 11.31
N THR A 11 2.09 8.92 11.59
CA THR A 11 0.81 8.19 11.54
C THR A 11 0.50 7.75 10.10
N ALA A 12 0.68 8.64 9.13
CA ALA A 12 0.58 8.31 7.71
C ALA A 12 1.61 7.24 7.32
N ALA A 13 2.88 7.37 7.70
CA ALA A 13 3.92 6.40 7.35
C ALA A 13 3.64 4.97 7.84
N VAL A 14 2.87 4.80 8.93
CA VAL A 14 2.50 3.48 9.47
C VAL A 14 1.16 2.97 8.92
N LEU A 15 0.12 3.81 8.91
CA LEU A 15 -1.21 3.41 8.44
C LEU A 15 -1.21 3.09 6.94
N PHE A 16 -0.36 3.77 6.19
CA PHE A 16 -0.41 3.75 4.74
C PHE A 16 0.11 2.44 4.12
N PRO A 17 1.23 1.84 4.54
CA PRO A 17 1.57 0.48 4.16
C PRO A 17 0.49 -0.54 4.54
N LEU A 18 -0.15 -0.36 5.71
CA LEU A 18 -1.19 -1.28 6.20
C LEU A 18 -2.47 -1.19 5.35
N LEU A 19 -2.97 0.01 5.08
CA LEU A 19 -4.11 0.22 4.19
C LEU A 19 -3.78 -0.23 2.76
N ALA A 20 -2.58 0.08 2.27
CA ALA A 20 -2.12 -0.41 0.98
C ALA A 20 -2.17 -1.94 0.95
N PHE A 21 -1.69 -2.65 1.97
CA PHE A 21 -1.76 -4.11 2.03
C PHE A 21 -3.22 -4.62 2.07
N LEU A 22 -4.06 -4.07 2.95
CA LEU A 22 -5.46 -4.48 3.13
C LEU A 22 -6.31 -4.27 1.87
N LEU A 23 -6.02 -3.24 1.08
CA LEU A 23 -6.78 -2.92 -0.13
C LEU A 23 -6.16 -3.53 -1.39
N LEU A 24 -4.84 -3.51 -1.52
CA LEU A 24 -4.14 -3.95 -2.72
C LEU A 24 -4.17 -5.48 -2.86
N VAL A 25 -3.95 -6.22 -1.77
CA VAL A 25 -3.78 -7.68 -1.84
C VAL A 25 -5.06 -8.41 -2.25
N PRO A 26 -6.24 -8.19 -1.62
CA PRO A 26 -7.46 -8.93 -1.98
C PRO A 26 -7.89 -8.68 -3.43
N VAL A 27 -7.80 -7.43 -3.88
CA VAL A 27 -8.21 -7.09 -5.24
C VAL A 27 -7.16 -7.60 -6.24
N ALA A 28 -5.87 -7.56 -5.91
CA ALA A 28 -4.84 -8.17 -6.74
C ALA A 28 -5.08 -9.66 -6.93
N VAL A 29 -5.48 -10.35 -5.86
CA VAL A 29 -5.90 -11.75 -5.90
C VAL A 29 -7.08 -11.94 -6.84
N VAL A 30 -8.16 -11.16 -6.71
CA VAL A 30 -9.34 -11.27 -7.58
C VAL A 30 -8.97 -11.08 -9.05
N LEU A 31 -8.15 -10.07 -9.37
CA LEU A 31 -7.74 -9.80 -10.74
C LEU A 31 -6.83 -10.88 -11.31
N TYR A 32 -5.86 -11.38 -10.54
CA TYR A 32 -5.03 -12.49 -10.98
C TYR A 32 -5.84 -13.76 -11.19
N ARG A 33 -6.84 -14.05 -10.34
CA ARG A 33 -7.73 -15.20 -10.51
C ARG A 33 -8.67 -15.05 -11.71
N ARG A 34 -9.09 -13.83 -12.03
CA ARG A 34 -9.99 -13.56 -13.17
C ARG A 34 -9.25 -13.46 -14.51
N HIS A 35 -8.05 -12.87 -14.53
CA HIS A 35 -7.36 -12.48 -15.78
C HIS A 35 -5.95 -13.07 -15.94
N GLY A 36 -5.38 -13.74 -14.93
CA GLY A 36 -4.05 -14.37 -15.00
C GLY A 36 -2.85 -13.43 -14.91
N VAL A 37 -3.02 -12.14 -15.25
CA VAL A 37 -2.04 -11.05 -15.11
C VAL A 37 -2.59 -9.83 -14.41
N MET A 38 -1.68 -9.11 -13.76
CA MET A 38 -1.92 -7.75 -13.30
C MET A 38 -1.53 -6.80 -14.42
N ARG A 39 -2.53 -6.21 -15.05
CA ARG A 39 -2.35 -5.23 -16.13
C ARG A 39 -2.06 -3.87 -15.50
N TRP A 40 -1.35 -3.01 -16.23
CA TRP A 40 -1.02 -1.65 -15.77
C TRP A 40 -2.27 -0.85 -15.37
N TRP A 41 -3.44 -1.14 -15.96
CA TRP A 41 -4.69 -0.46 -15.60
C TRP A 41 -5.23 -0.86 -14.23
N ALA A 42 -4.99 -2.10 -13.81
CA ALA A 42 -5.32 -2.54 -12.47
C ALA A 42 -4.45 -1.79 -11.47
N LEU A 43 -3.15 -1.72 -11.73
CA LEU A 43 -2.19 -0.94 -10.94
C LEU A 43 -2.56 0.55 -10.89
N SER A 44 -2.96 1.12 -12.01
CA SER A 44 -3.40 2.51 -12.11
C SER A 44 -4.69 2.75 -11.32
N PHE A 45 -5.67 1.84 -11.39
CA PHE A 45 -6.89 1.91 -10.57
C PHE A 45 -6.59 1.75 -9.07
N TYR A 46 -5.60 0.94 -8.70
CA TYR A 46 -5.14 0.88 -7.30
C TYR A 46 -4.50 2.17 -6.86
N ALA A 47 -3.61 2.73 -7.68
CA ALA A 47 -3.00 4.02 -7.41
C ALA A 47 -4.08 5.09 -7.24
N PHE A 48 -5.20 5.01 -7.98
CA PHE A 48 -6.36 5.88 -7.80
C PHE A 48 -7.07 5.69 -6.45
N LEU A 49 -7.43 4.47 -6.08
CA LEU A 49 -8.08 4.21 -4.78
C LEU A 49 -7.20 4.65 -3.61
N TYR A 50 -5.93 4.28 -3.70
CA TYR A 50 -4.92 4.62 -2.72
C TYR A 50 -4.72 6.16 -2.65
N TYR A 51 -4.68 6.85 -3.79
CA TYR A 51 -4.71 8.32 -3.86
C TYR A 51 -5.93 8.92 -3.15
N LEU A 52 -7.15 8.43 -3.42
CA LEU A 52 -8.37 8.96 -2.82
C LEU A 52 -8.31 8.89 -1.29
N ILE A 53 -7.88 7.75 -0.75
CA ILE A 53 -7.72 7.56 0.69
C ILE A 53 -6.69 8.55 1.24
N THR A 54 -5.54 8.69 0.59
CA THR A 54 -4.51 9.64 1.01
C THR A 54 -5.03 11.07 0.95
N ALA A 55 -5.81 11.45 -0.07
CA ALA A 55 -6.42 12.77 -0.15
C ALA A 55 -7.35 13.04 1.04
N TYR A 56 -8.23 12.08 1.39
CA TYR A 56 -9.06 12.17 2.59
C TYR A 56 -8.22 12.29 3.87
N CYS A 57 -7.17 11.49 4.02
CA CYS A 57 -6.28 11.59 5.18
C CYS A 57 -5.60 12.96 5.28
N LEU A 58 -5.12 13.52 4.17
CA LEU A 58 -4.46 14.83 4.14
C LEU A 58 -5.42 15.96 4.53
N VAL A 59 -6.67 15.89 4.07
CA VAL A 59 -7.72 16.86 4.37
C VAL A 59 -8.16 16.77 5.84
N LEU A 60 -8.24 15.57 6.41
CA LEU A 60 -8.78 15.39 7.76
C LEU A 60 -7.73 15.50 8.87
N MET A 61 -6.47 15.20 8.61
CA MET A 61 -5.43 15.17 9.66
C MET A 61 -4.86 16.56 9.96
N PRO A 62 -4.35 16.80 11.19
CA PRO A 62 -4.43 15.92 12.35
C PRO A 62 -5.82 15.92 13.00
N LEU A 63 -6.24 14.77 13.52
CA LEU A 63 -7.41 14.69 14.38
C LEU A 63 -7.08 15.21 15.80
N PRO A 64 -7.94 16.05 16.40
CA PRO A 64 -7.80 16.48 17.79
C PRO A 64 -7.79 15.31 18.78
N SER A 65 -7.09 15.47 19.91
CA SER A 65 -7.11 14.46 20.97
C SER A 65 -8.50 14.36 21.62
N PRO A 66 -8.96 13.17 22.06
CA PRO A 66 -10.27 13.02 22.68
C PRO A 66 -10.47 13.84 23.96
N SER A 67 -9.38 14.26 24.61
CA SER A 67 -9.37 15.07 25.82
C SER A 67 -9.44 16.59 25.57
N LEU A 68 -9.33 17.03 24.30
CA LEU A 68 -9.33 18.44 23.95
C LEU A 68 -10.77 18.95 23.78
N ASP A 69 -11.08 20.09 24.41
CA ASP A 69 -12.29 20.84 24.08
C ASP A 69 -12.09 21.60 22.77
N VAL A 70 -12.50 20.97 21.67
CA VAL A 70 -12.36 21.50 20.31
C VAL A 70 -13.12 22.82 20.13
N CYS A 71 -14.22 23.01 20.85
CA CYS A 71 -15.04 24.22 20.74
C CYS A 71 -14.37 25.43 21.38
N ALA A 72 -13.70 25.23 22.53
CA ALA A 72 -12.95 26.27 23.20
C ALA A 72 -11.66 26.62 22.43
N GLU A 73 -10.99 25.61 21.86
CA GLU A 73 -9.73 25.80 21.13
C GLU A 73 -9.94 26.46 19.76
N TYR A 74 -11.00 26.09 19.03
CA TYR A 74 -11.24 26.52 17.65
C TYR A 74 -12.59 27.25 17.46
N PRO A 75 -12.87 28.33 18.22
CA PRO A 75 -14.19 28.97 18.24
C PRO A 75 -14.60 29.55 16.88
N ARG A 76 -13.63 29.93 16.04
CA ARG A 76 -13.86 30.50 14.70
C ARG A 76 -14.30 29.45 13.66
N MET A 77 -14.01 28.16 13.89
CA MET A 77 -14.30 27.09 12.94
C MET A 77 -15.79 26.68 12.93
N ARG A 78 -16.58 27.16 13.92
CA ARG A 78 -18.04 26.91 13.99
C ARG A 78 -18.81 27.53 12.82
N ALA A 79 -18.38 28.68 12.33
CA ALA A 79 -19.07 29.39 11.26
C ALA A 79 -18.50 28.97 9.92
N TRP A 80 -19.35 28.44 9.04
CA TRP A 80 -18.92 28.08 7.69
C TRP A 80 -18.57 29.35 6.90
N GLN A 81 -17.42 29.31 6.23
CA GLN A 81 -17.03 30.34 5.29
C GLN A 81 -17.74 30.04 3.97
N LEU A 82 -18.69 30.89 3.59
CA LEU A 82 -19.48 30.75 2.36
C LEU A 82 -19.29 31.91 1.38
N MET A 83 -18.39 32.86 1.68
CA MET A 83 -18.19 34.07 0.88
C MET A 83 -17.00 33.89 -0.06
N PRO A 84 -17.20 33.78 -1.38
CA PRO A 84 -16.09 33.59 -2.29
C PRO A 84 -15.10 34.77 -2.28
N GLY A 85 -13.82 34.46 -2.51
CA GLY A 85 -12.74 35.44 -2.65
C GLY A 85 -12.06 35.83 -1.34
N ASN A 86 -12.27 35.07 -0.26
CA ASN A 86 -11.55 35.23 0.99
C ASN A 86 -10.07 34.83 0.87
N THR A 87 -9.73 33.84 0.04
CA THR A 87 -8.33 33.49 -0.23
C THR A 87 -7.48 34.70 -0.66
N PHE A 88 -8.02 35.60 -1.48
CA PHE A 88 -7.31 36.82 -1.89
C PHE A 88 -7.07 37.79 -0.73
N ARG A 89 -8.01 37.86 0.21
CA ARG A 89 -7.88 38.66 1.43
C ARG A 89 -6.79 38.09 2.34
N ASP A 90 -6.70 36.77 2.44
CA ASP A 90 -5.70 36.09 3.25
C ASP A 90 -4.30 36.24 2.65
N VAL A 91 -4.16 36.09 1.32
CA VAL A 91 -2.89 36.38 0.62
C VAL A 91 -2.45 37.83 0.83
N TRP A 92 -3.36 38.79 0.71
CA TRP A 92 -3.07 40.21 0.92
C TRP A 92 -2.64 40.53 2.36
N LYS A 93 -3.30 39.91 3.33
CA LYS A 93 -2.99 40.04 4.76
C LYS A 93 -1.62 39.43 5.09
N GLU A 94 -1.34 38.24 4.58
CA GLU A 94 -0.08 37.52 4.82
C GLU A 94 1.13 38.20 4.17
N ALA A 95 0.92 38.90 3.05
CA ALA A 95 1.95 39.72 2.41
C ALA A 95 2.30 41.01 3.17
N GLU A 96 1.74 41.26 4.37
CA GLU A 96 1.87 42.51 5.13
C GLU A 96 1.55 43.77 4.30
N HIS A 97 0.66 43.68 3.31
CA HIS A 97 0.36 44.77 2.36
C HIS A 97 1.54 45.19 1.48
N ARG A 98 2.59 44.36 1.36
CA ARG A 98 3.73 44.57 0.47
C ARG A 98 3.44 43.97 -0.90
N VAL A 99 3.85 44.67 -1.95
CA VAL A 99 3.56 44.29 -3.35
C VAL A 99 4.73 43.56 -4.02
N THR A 100 5.68 43.05 -3.23
CA THR A 100 6.83 42.32 -3.77
C THR A 100 6.42 40.92 -4.22
N PHE A 101 6.95 40.44 -5.35
CA PHE A 101 6.72 39.06 -5.82
C PHE A 101 7.10 38.00 -4.77
N GLY A 102 8.14 38.26 -3.99
CA GLY A 102 8.55 37.39 -2.89
C GLY A 102 7.49 37.25 -1.79
N ASP A 103 6.86 38.36 -1.40
CA ASP A 103 5.94 38.44 -0.26
C ASP A 103 4.52 37.99 -0.63
N LEU A 104 4.12 38.22 -1.89
CA LEU A 104 2.81 37.83 -2.40
C LEU A 104 2.74 36.38 -2.90
N VAL A 105 3.87 35.77 -3.30
CA VAL A 105 3.85 34.49 -4.01
C VAL A 105 4.81 33.46 -3.42
N LEU A 106 6.10 33.78 -3.26
CA LEU A 106 7.11 32.78 -2.91
C LEU A 106 7.11 32.38 -1.44
N HIS A 107 6.82 33.33 -0.53
CA HIS A 107 6.83 33.12 0.91
C HIS A 107 5.43 33.21 1.54
N ASN A 108 4.38 33.24 0.73
CA ASN A 108 3.02 33.42 1.20
C ASN A 108 2.38 32.05 1.50
N SER A 109 2.08 31.80 2.78
CA SER A 109 1.51 30.54 3.25
C SER A 109 0.16 30.24 2.58
N ALA A 110 -0.69 31.25 2.40
CA ALA A 110 -2.00 31.11 1.75
C ALA A 110 -1.91 30.74 0.26
N VAL A 111 -0.90 31.26 -0.46
CA VAL A 111 -0.65 30.84 -1.86
C VAL A 111 -0.17 29.40 -1.94
N ILE A 112 0.71 28.98 -1.03
CA ILE A 112 1.20 27.60 -0.97
C ILE A 112 0.05 26.63 -0.67
N GLU A 113 -0.81 26.96 0.31
CA GLU A 113 -1.99 26.17 0.68
C GLU A 113 -2.97 26.05 -0.49
N THR A 114 -3.30 27.17 -1.14
CA THR A 114 -4.14 27.20 -2.36
C THR A 114 -3.54 26.33 -3.47
N GLY A 115 -2.22 26.39 -3.65
CA GLY A 115 -1.50 25.55 -4.60
C GLY A 115 -1.62 24.07 -4.28
N PHE A 116 -1.52 23.68 -3.01
CA PHE A 116 -1.71 22.29 -2.59
C PHE A 116 -3.16 21.82 -2.75
N ASN A 117 -4.15 22.64 -2.43
CA ASN A 117 -5.57 22.34 -2.67
C ASN A 117 -5.84 22.13 -4.17
N LEU A 118 -5.25 22.97 -5.04
CA LEU A 118 -5.35 22.78 -6.49
C LEU A 118 -4.74 21.44 -6.93
N LEU A 119 -3.56 21.10 -6.40
CA LEU A 119 -2.87 19.85 -6.74
C LEU A 119 -3.55 18.60 -6.15
N LEU A 120 -4.26 18.74 -5.04
CA LEU A 120 -4.90 17.65 -4.31
C LEU A 120 -5.91 16.88 -5.18
N LEU A 121 -6.80 17.58 -5.87
CA LEU A 121 -7.80 16.94 -6.74
C LEU A 121 -7.41 16.84 -8.22
N LEU A 122 -6.23 17.33 -8.61
CA LEU A 122 -5.73 17.19 -9.98
C LEU A 122 -5.69 15.73 -10.46
N PRO A 123 -5.15 14.75 -9.70
CA PRO A 123 -5.16 13.35 -10.14
C PRO A 123 -6.57 12.81 -10.41
N LEU A 124 -7.58 13.18 -9.61
CA LEU A 124 -8.97 12.76 -9.82
C LEU A 124 -9.45 13.09 -11.24
N GLY A 125 -9.17 14.31 -11.72
CA GLY A 125 -9.49 14.74 -13.08
C GLY A 125 -8.87 13.87 -14.17
N VAL A 126 -7.58 13.56 -14.01
CA VAL A 126 -6.83 12.69 -14.92
C VAL A 126 -7.49 11.30 -14.98
N PHE A 127 -7.81 10.72 -13.82
CA PHE A 127 -8.46 9.41 -13.73
C PHE A 127 -9.86 9.40 -14.34
N LEU A 128 -10.68 10.43 -14.08
CA LEU A 128 -12.02 10.56 -14.64
C LEU A 128 -12.00 10.58 -16.17
N ARG A 129 -11.03 11.27 -16.77
CA ARG A 129 -10.86 11.28 -18.23
C ARG A 129 -10.27 9.98 -18.76
N TYR A 130 -9.19 9.50 -18.16
CA TYR A 130 -8.39 8.41 -18.70
C TYR A 130 -9.00 7.04 -18.43
N HIS A 131 -9.32 6.76 -17.16
CA HIS A 131 -9.81 5.46 -16.73
C HIS A 131 -11.32 5.35 -16.91
N PHE A 132 -12.07 6.36 -16.45
CA PHE A 132 -13.53 6.32 -16.44
C PHE A 132 -14.18 6.92 -17.71
N ARG A 133 -13.37 7.52 -18.59
CA ARG A 133 -13.80 8.12 -19.87
C ARG A 133 -15.00 9.07 -19.74
N ARG A 134 -15.06 9.82 -18.64
CA ARG A 134 -16.15 10.77 -18.36
C ARG A 134 -15.90 12.10 -19.05
N GLY A 135 -16.97 12.66 -19.62
CA GLY A 135 -16.98 14.00 -20.20
C GLY A 135 -16.81 15.09 -19.13
N PRO A 136 -16.54 16.34 -19.55
CA PRO A 136 -16.17 17.42 -18.63
C PRO A 136 -17.26 17.75 -17.61
N LEU A 137 -18.55 17.72 -18.00
CA LEU A 137 -19.67 18.00 -17.09
C LEU A 137 -19.82 16.95 -15.99
N VAL A 138 -19.70 15.67 -16.34
CA VAL A 138 -19.77 14.58 -15.36
C VAL A 138 -18.56 14.62 -14.44
N SER A 139 -17.38 14.91 -14.99
CA SER A 139 -16.16 15.07 -14.19
C SER A 139 -16.25 16.24 -13.22
N LEU A 140 -16.81 17.36 -13.66
CA LEU A 140 -17.07 18.54 -12.82
C LEU A 140 -18.01 18.19 -11.67
N ALA A 141 -19.13 17.51 -11.95
CA ALA A 141 -20.08 17.11 -10.93
C ALA A 141 -19.46 16.15 -9.89
N ILE A 142 -18.66 15.18 -10.35
CA ILE A 142 -17.95 14.27 -9.45
C ILE A 142 -16.91 15.03 -8.62
N ALA A 143 -16.12 15.91 -9.23
CA ALA A 143 -15.13 16.72 -8.54
C ALA A 143 -15.76 17.63 -7.49
N ALA A 144 -16.88 18.27 -7.83
CA ALA A 144 -17.65 19.10 -6.90
C ALA A 144 -18.22 18.26 -5.74
N GLY A 145 -18.73 17.06 -6.02
CA GLY A 145 -19.19 16.15 -4.97
C GLY A 145 -18.06 15.70 -4.02
N VAL A 146 -16.88 15.39 -4.56
CA VAL A 146 -15.71 15.00 -3.76
C VAL A 146 -15.18 16.19 -2.95
N ALA A 147 -14.99 17.36 -3.56
CA ALA A 147 -14.57 18.56 -2.85
C ALA A 147 -15.58 18.95 -1.77
N LEU A 148 -16.88 18.92 -2.07
CA LEU A 148 -17.93 19.17 -1.08
C LEU A 148 -17.88 18.14 0.06
N SER A 149 -17.61 16.87 -0.24
CA SER A 149 -17.50 15.85 0.82
C SER A 149 -16.35 16.14 1.79
N PHE A 150 -15.24 16.73 1.33
CA PHE A 150 -14.15 17.18 2.19
C PHE A 150 -14.62 18.28 3.14
N GLU A 151 -15.16 19.36 2.58
CA GLU A 151 -15.62 20.52 3.34
C GLU A 151 -16.74 20.16 4.31
N VAL A 152 -17.71 19.35 3.88
CA VAL A 152 -18.80 18.87 4.76
C VAL A 152 -18.24 18.00 5.88
N THR A 153 -17.28 17.12 5.59
CA THR A 153 -16.67 16.29 6.63
C THR A 153 -15.98 17.17 7.67
N GLN A 154 -15.23 18.20 7.27
CA GLN A 154 -14.56 19.12 8.19
C GLN A 154 -15.54 20.03 8.94
N GLY A 155 -16.45 20.68 8.22
CA GLY A 155 -17.43 21.64 8.74
C GLY A 155 -18.51 21.01 9.61
N THR A 156 -18.65 19.68 9.59
CA THR A 156 -19.48 18.93 10.55
C THR A 156 -18.65 18.37 11.73
N GLY A 157 -17.35 18.67 11.78
CA GLY A 157 -16.44 18.13 12.79
C GLY A 157 -16.22 16.62 12.65
N VAL A 158 -16.29 16.09 11.43
CA VAL A 158 -16.41 14.65 11.12
C VAL A 158 -17.69 14.09 11.71
N PHE A 159 -18.83 14.52 11.14
CA PHE A 159 -20.16 13.97 11.39
C PHE A 159 -20.55 13.87 12.87
N GLY A 160 -20.13 14.85 13.68
CA GLY A 160 -20.44 14.91 15.11
C GLY A 160 -19.56 14.04 16.00
N LEU A 161 -18.44 13.50 15.50
CA LEU A 161 -17.40 12.92 16.37
C LEU A 161 -16.80 13.96 17.32
N TYR A 162 -16.76 15.22 16.90
CA TYR A 162 -16.41 16.37 17.73
C TYR A 162 -17.61 17.31 17.84
N GLU A 163 -17.78 17.93 19.00
CA GLU A 163 -18.86 18.90 19.26
C GLU A 163 -18.75 20.16 18.38
N CYS A 164 -17.53 20.50 17.96
CA CYS A 164 -17.26 21.58 17.01
C CYS A 164 -16.30 21.14 15.90
N PRO A 165 -16.37 21.79 14.72
CA PRO A 165 -15.36 21.65 13.70
C PRO A 165 -13.98 22.06 14.23
N TYR A 166 -12.96 21.27 13.92
CA TYR A 166 -11.55 21.62 14.17
C TYR A 166 -10.87 22.20 12.92
N ARG A 167 -11.57 22.20 11.78
CA ARG A 167 -11.19 22.84 10.52
C ARG A 167 -12.38 23.61 9.96
N LEU A 168 -12.08 24.70 9.26
CA LEU A 168 -13.07 25.57 8.64
C LEU A 168 -13.66 24.90 7.39
N PHE A 169 -14.97 24.99 7.21
CA PHE A 169 -15.57 24.80 5.88
C PHE A 169 -15.27 26.06 5.06
N ASP A 170 -14.60 25.92 3.92
CA ASP A 170 -14.27 27.04 3.04
C ASP A 170 -14.75 26.82 1.60
N VAL A 171 -15.60 27.72 1.11
CA VAL A 171 -16.09 27.68 -0.28
C VAL A 171 -14.97 27.90 -1.29
N ASP A 172 -13.95 28.69 -0.95
CA ASP A 172 -12.83 28.93 -1.84
C ASP A 172 -11.99 27.66 -2.01
N ASP A 173 -11.78 26.89 -0.94
CA ASP A 173 -11.09 25.60 -1.00
C ASP A 173 -11.85 24.59 -1.86
N LEU A 174 -13.19 24.55 -1.76
CA LEU A 174 -14.02 23.76 -2.67
C LEU A 174 -13.79 24.16 -4.12
N VAL A 175 -13.84 25.46 -4.43
CA VAL A 175 -13.66 25.98 -5.79
C VAL A 175 -12.27 25.65 -6.33
N VAL A 176 -11.23 25.83 -5.51
CA VAL A 176 -9.83 25.54 -5.88
C VAL A 176 -9.62 24.04 -6.11
N ASN A 177 -10.15 23.18 -5.24
CA ASN A 177 -10.13 21.73 -5.41
C ASN A 177 -10.81 21.31 -6.73
N VAL A 178 -12.00 21.86 -7.01
CA VAL A 178 -12.72 21.60 -8.26
C VAL A 178 -11.92 22.08 -9.47
N ALA A 179 -11.34 23.28 -9.41
CA ALA A 179 -10.47 23.81 -10.46
C ALA A 179 -9.26 22.89 -10.71
N GLY A 180 -8.66 22.37 -9.63
CA GLY A 180 -7.60 21.38 -9.68
C GLY A 180 -7.98 20.12 -10.44
N ALA A 181 -9.13 19.54 -10.10
CA ALA A 181 -9.69 18.40 -10.81
C ALA A 181 -9.95 18.70 -12.29
N MET A 182 -10.50 19.86 -12.62
CA MET A 182 -10.78 20.21 -14.01
C MET A 182 -9.50 20.46 -14.81
N LEU A 183 -8.48 21.06 -14.20
CA LEU A 183 -7.15 21.17 -14.79
C LEU A 183 -6.55 19.78 -15.05
N GLY A 184 -6.66 18.88 -14.08
CA GLY A 184 -6.29 17.48 -14.23
C GLY A 184 -7.04 16.78 -15.37
N TRP A 185 -8.33 17.04 -15.53
CA TRP A 185 -9.12 16.51 -16.65
C TRP A 185 -8.62 17.05 -18.00
N VAL A 186 -8.22 18.32 -18.09
CA VAL A 186 -7.60 18.89 -19.30
C VAL A 186 -6.28 18.19 -19.61
N ILE A 187 -5.39 18.08 -18.62
CA ILE A 187 -4.09 17.39 -18.73
C ILE A 187 -4.26 15.90 -19.08
N GLY A 188 -5.31 15.26 -18.56
CA GLY A 188 -5.67 13.87 -18.85
C GLY A 188 -5.91 13.60 -20.33
N GLY A 189 -6.24 14.62 -21.13
CA GLY A 189 -6.42 14.49 -22.57
C GLY A 189 -5.15 14.05 -23.28
N PRO A 190 -4.07 14.85 -23.28
CA PRO A 190 -2.76 14.45 -23.78
C PRO A 190 -2.27 13.12 -23.18
N VAL A 191 -2.40 12.94 -21.87
CA VAL A 191 -1.96 11.73 -21.15
C VAL A 191 -2.66 10.47 -21.69
N SER A 192 -3.96 10.56 -22.00
CA SER A 192 -4.73 9.44 -22.56
C SER A 192 -4.27 9.00 -23.95
N ARG A 193 -3.56 9.87 -24.70
CA ARG A 193 -2.97 9.54 -26.00
C ARG A 193 -1.59 8.88 -25.87
N ALA A 194 -0.86 9.20 -24.81
CA ALA A 194 0.48 8.68 -24.56
C ALA A 194 0.47 7.31 -23.84
N LEU A 195 -0.56 7.05 -23.03
CA LEU A 195 -0.66 5.80 -22.27
C LEU A 195 -1.40 4.70 -23.05
N PRO A 196 -1.11 3.41 -22.79
CA PRO A 196 -1.73 2.31 -23.52
C PRO A 196 -3.27 2.30 -23.37
N GLN A 197 -3.99 1.86 -24.40
CA GLN A 197 -5.44 1.73 -24.32
C GLN A 197 -5.87 0.45 -23.59
N LEU A 198 -6.99 0.53 -22.87
CA LEU A 198 -7.52 -0.52 -21.99
C LEU A 198 -8.09 -1.74 -22.75
N THR A 199 -8.23 -1.65 -24.06
CA THR A 199 -8.96 -2.62 -24.90
C THR A 199 -8.09 -3.83 -25.27
N THR A 200 -8.55 -4.98 -24.76
CA THR A 200 -8.45 -6.34 -25.33
C THR A 200 -7.09 -6.79 -25.87
N LEU A 201 -6.39 -7.61 -25.08
CA LEU A 201 -5.37 -8.53 -25.59
C LEU A 201 -5.72 -9.96 -25.17
N ASP A 202 -5.56 -10.86 -26.13
CA ASP A 202 -6.00 -12.24 -26.09
C ASP A 202 -5.41 -13.04 -24.94
N GLY A 203 -6.28 -13.75 -24.22
CA GLY A 203 -5.89 -14.75 -23.21
C GLY A 203 -4.97 -15.86 -23.76
N ARG A 204 -4.84 -15.97 -25.09
CA ARG A 204 -3.96 -16.92 -25.79
C ARG A 204 -2.47 -16.54 -25.69
N VAL A 205 -2.11 -15.26 -25.58
CA VAL A 205 -0.72 -14.82 -25.38
C VAL A 205 -0.26 -15.15 -23.95
N LEU A 206 -1.19 -15.08 -22.99
CA LEU A 206 -0.93 -15.31 -21.57
C LEU A 206 -0.69 -16.76 -21.15
N ALA A 207 -1.17 -17.72 -21.95
CA ALA A 207 -0.97 -19.14 -21.67
C ALA A 207 0.45 -19.66 -22.00
N ARG A 208 1.24 -18.89 -22.77
CA ARG A 208 2.55 -19.34 -23.28
C ARG A 208 3.76 -18.70 -22.59
N HIS A 209 3.56 -17.77 -21.66
CA HIS A 209 4.63 -17.03 -21.00
C HIS A 209 4.86 -17.46 -19.54
N PRO A 210 6.08 -17.28 -19.00
CA PRO A 210 6.37 -17.54 -17.59
C PRO A 210 5.42 -16.78 -16.66
N VAL A 211 5.21 -17.35 -15.47
CA VAL A 211 4.34 -16.73 -14.44
C VAL A 211 4.80 -15.30 -14.16
N PRO A 212 3.92 -14.29 -14.29
CA PRO A 212 4.29 -12.89 -14.10
C PRO A 212 4.99 -12.68 -12.76
N PHE A 213 6.08 -11.92 -12.74
CA PHE A 213 6.83 -11.59 -11.52
C PHE A 213 5.91 -11.05 -10.41
N GLY A 214 5.05 -10.08 -10.71
CA GLY A 214 4.10 -9.52 -9.74
C GLY A 214 3.16 -10.55 -9.12
N ARG A 215 2.74 -11.58 -9.87
CA ARG A 215 1.85 -12.64 -9.35
C ARG A 215 2.57 -13.45 -8.28
N ARG A 216 3.87 -13.69 -8.46
CA ARG A 216 4.70 -14.40 -7.48
C ARG A 216 5.01 -13.54 -6.27
N VAL A 217 5.23 -12.24 -6.46
CA VAL A 217 5.41 -11.28 -5.35
C VAL A 217 4.14 -11.24 -4.48
N VAL A 218 2.95 -11.11 -5.06
CA VAL A 218 1.70 -11.10 -4.27
C VAL A 218 1.49 -12.43 -3.54
N ALA A 219 1.77 -13.59 -4.16
CA ALA A 219 1.71 -14.88 -3.48
C ALA A 219 2.66 -14.91 -2.27
N LEU A 220 3.88 -14.42 -2.47
CA LEU A 220 4.92 -14.38 -1.45
C LEU A 220 4.55 -13.44 -0.30
N LEU A 221 3.96 -12.28 -0.58
CA LEU A 221 3.46 -11.34 0.43
C LEU A 221 2.33 -11.95 1.28
N VAL A 222 1.40 -12.68 0.64
CA VAL A 222 0.34 -13.40 1.35
C VAL A 222 0.93 -14.50 2.24
N ASP A 223 1.86 -15.29 1.71
CA ASP A 223 2.53 -16.36 2.46
C ASP A 223 3.31 -15.80 3.66
N PHE A 224 4.15 -14.77 3.45
CA PHE A 224 4.90 -14.15 4.55
C PHE A 224 3.99 -13.53 5.60
N GLY A 225 3.00 -12.73 5.20
CA GLY A 225 2.06 -12.11 6.13
C GLY A 225 1.35 -13.16 7.01
N ALA A 226 0.91 -14.27 6.42
CA ALA A 226 0.30 -15.37 7.16
C ALA A 226 1.30 -16.05 8.12
N THR A 227 2.54 -16.32 7.68
CA THR A 227 3.56 -16.92 8.56
C THR A 227 3.94 -16.02 9.72
N VAL A 228 4.01 -14.70 9.54
CA VAL A 228 4.28 -13.74 10.61
C VAL A 228 3.17 -13.78 11.67
N VAL A 229 1.91 -13.72 11.24
CA VAL A 229 0.75 -13.79 12.14
C VAL A 229 0.74 -15.11 12.92
N LEU A 230 0.93 -16.25 12.24
CA LEU A 230 0.97 -17.57 12.88
C LEU A 230 2.16 -17.73 13.83
N SER A 231 3.32 -17.19 13.46
CA SER A 231 4.50 -17.20 14.34
C SER A 231 4.25 -16.36 15.59
N GLY A 232 3.53 -15.23 15.48
CA GLY A 232 3.11 -14.42 16.62
C GLY A 232 2.22 -15.18 17.60
N PHE A 233 1.20 -15.89 17.09
CA PHE A 233 0.38 -16.77 17.93
C PHE A 233 1.19 -17.92 18.55
N GLY A 234 2.12 -18.49 17.79
CA GLY A 234 3.01 -19.54 18.28
C GLY A 234 3.95 -19.07 19.39
N LEU A 235 4.47 -17.84 19.29
CA LEU A 235 5.28 -17.20 20.34
C LEU A 235 4.47 -16.98 21.62
N LEU A 236 3.22 -16.50 21.50
CA LEU A 236 2.32 -16.37 22.66
C LEU A 236 2.07 -17.72 23.33
N ALA A 237 1.83 -18.78 22.55
CA ALA A 237 1.67 -20.12 23.08
C ALA A 237 2.95 -20.64 23.73
N ALA A 238 4.13 -20.38 23.13
CA ALA A 238 5.41 -20.77 23.70
C ALA A 238 5.68 -20.10 25.06
N LEU A 239 5.31 -18.83 25.22
CA LEU A 239 5.39 -18.14 26.51
C LEU A 239 4.48 -18.76 27.57
N VAL A 240 3.26 -19.17 27.20
CA VAL A 240 2.29 -19.78 28.13
C VAL A 240 2.70 -21.21 28.51
N LEU A 241 3.29 -21.94 27.58
CA LEU A 241 3.65 -23.35 27.71
C LEU A 241 5.13 -23.59 28.09
N ASP A 242 5.88 -22.52 28.35
CA ASP A 242 7.31 -22.54 28.67
C ASP A 242 8.17 -23.30 27.63
N LEU A 243 7.88 -23.04 26.35
CA LEU A 243 8.61 -23.59 25.21
C LEU A 243 9.68 -22.60 24.71
N PRO A 244 10.77 -23.08 24.08
CA PRO A 244 11.78 -22.20 23.51
C PRO A 244 11.20 -21.25 22.45
N LEU A 245 11.43 -19.94 22.59
CA LEU A 245 10.84 -18.91 21.72
C LEU A 245 11.30 -18.97 20.26
N TRP A 246 12.44 -19.60 19.99
CA TRP A 246 12.90 -19.85 18.62
C TRP A 246 12.07 -20.95 17.94
N LEU A 247 11.44 -21.87 18.67
CA LEU A 247 10.77 -23.04 18.08
C LEU A 247 9.57 -22.66 17.18
N PRO A 248 8.60 -21.83 17.60
CA PRO A 248 7.43 -21.51 16.78
C PRO A 248 7.73 -20.92 15.39
N PRO A 249 8.58 -19.88 15.22
CA PRO A 249 8.83 -19.32 13.90
C PRO A 249 9.48 -20.34 12.94
N PHE A 250 10.43 -21.16 13.41
CA PHE A 250 11.03 -22.21 12.56
C PHE A 250 10.03 -23.33 12.22
N ALA A 251 9.20 -23.74 13.18
CA ALA A 251 8.16 -24.74 12.96
C ALA A 251 7.12 -24.25 11.94
N VAL A 252 6.66 -23.00 12.05
CA VAL A 252 5.72 -22.37 11.11
C VAL A 252 6.34 -22.28 9.71
N LEU A 253 7.58 -21.81 9.58
CA LEU A 253 8.27 -21.72 8.29
C LEU A 253 8.44 -23.10 7.62
N GLY A 254 8.86 -24.10 8.38
CA GLY A 254 9.00 -25.48 7.89
C GLY A 254 7.66 -26.07 7.46
N ALA A 255 6.62 -25.91 8.28
CA ALA A 255 5.27 -26.35 7.95
C ALA A 255 4.74 -25.64 6.68
N TRP A 256 4.94 -24.32 6.57
CA TRP A 256 4.36 -23.50 5.51
C TRP A 256 5.05 -23.65 4.16
N PHE A 257 6.39 -23.68 4.14
CA PHE A 257 7.18 -23.68 2.91
C PHE A 257 7.71 -25.06 2.50
N VAL A 258 7.68 -26.06 3.39
CA VAL A 258 8.17 -27.42 3.08
C VAL A 258 7.03 -28.45 3.16
N VAL A 259 6.35 -28.56 4.31
CA VAL A 259 5.34 -29.61 4.51
C VAL A 259 4.09 -29.37 3.65
N LEU A 260 3.50 -28.18 3.73
CA LEU A 260 2.29 -27.85 2.95
C LEU A 260 2.51 -28.01 1.43
N PRO A 261 3.61 -27.51 0.84
CA PRO A 261 3.84 -27.69 -0.60
C PRO A 261 4.19 -29.13 -0.98
N ALA A 262 4.82 -29.92 -0.10
CA ALA A 262 5.04 -31.34 -0.35
C ALA A 262 3.72 -32.10 -0.48
N LEU A 263 2.73 -31.77 0.36
CA LEU A 263 1.42 -32.43 0.38
C LEU A 263 0.48 -31.92 -0.73
N THR A 264 0.45 -30.60 -0.94
CA THR A 264 -0.56 -29.94 -1.79
C THR A 264 -0.02 -29.44 -3.13
N GLY A 265 1.30 -29.43 -3.33
CA GLY A 265 1.95 -28.86 -4.51
C GLY A 265 2.13 -27.35 -4.47
N ALA A 266 1.62 -26.63 -3.46
CA ALA A 266 1.72 -25.18 -3.38
C ALA A 266 1.70 -24.67 -1.94
N THR A 267 2.20 -23.45 -1.71
CA THR A 267 1.91 -22.70 -0.50
C THR A 267 0.49 -22.09 -0.59
N PRO A 268 -0.16 -21.75 0.54
CA PRO A 268 -1.50 -21.15 0.51
C PRO A 268 -1.61 -19.89 -0.36
N GLY A 269 -0.64 -18.97 -0.31
CA GLY A 269 -0.60 -17.77 -1.14
C GLY A 269 -0.43 -18.09 -2.63
N LYS A 270 0.37 -19.09 -2.97
CA LYS A 270 0.48 -19.60 -4.34
C LYS A 270 -0.82 -20.21 -4.84
N ARG A 271 -1.47 -21.04 -4.01
CA ARG A 271 -2.75 -21.67 -4.34
C ARG A 271 -3.86 -20.63 -4.53
N LEU A 272 -3.87 -19.60 -3.69
CA LEU A 272 -4.78 -18.45 -3.81
C LEU A 272 -4.63 -17.76 -5.17
N LEU A 273 -3.41 -17.63 -5.66
CA LEU A 273 -3.09 -17.08 -6.96
C LEU A 273 -2.96 -18.12 -8.07
N LEU A 274 -3.53 -19.32 -7.92
CA LEU A 274 -3.57 -20.36 -8.95
C LEU A 274 -2.14 -20.71 -9.46
N LEU A 275 -1.19 -20.87 -8.54
CA LEU A 275 0.19 -21.28 -8.80
C LEU A 275 0.48 -22.63 -8.13
N GLU A 276 1.28 -23.44 -8.80
CA GLU A 276 1.78 -24.72 -8.32
C GLU A 276 3.31 -24.75 -8.40
N LEU A 277 3.95 -25.48 -7.50
CA LEU A 277 5.37 -25.77 -7.52
C LEU A 277 5.64 -27.09 -8.24
N VAL A 278 6.57 -27.05 -9.20
CA VAL A 278 6.94 -28.21 -10.00
C VAL A 278 8.45 -28.33 -10.17
N ASP A 279 8.94 -29.56 -10.32
CA ASP A 279 10.33 -29.85 -10.69
C ASP A 279 10.57 -29.60 -12.20
N ALA A 280 11.76 -29.98 -12.69
CA ALA A 280 12.14 -29.81 -14.09
C ALA A 280 11.30 -30.66 -15.06
N GLU A 281 10.74 -31.77 -14.57
CA GLU A 281 9.89 -32.69 -15.32
C GLU A 281 8.39 -32.34 -15.18
N GLY A 282 8.05 -31.28 -14.45
CA GLY A 282 6.66 -30.84 -14.25
C GLY A 282 5.89 -31.62 -13.18
N ARG A 283 6.59 -32.43 -12.37
CA ARG A 283 6.04 -33.24 -11.27
C ARG A 283 6.19 -32.50 -9.94
N ARG A 284 5.61 -33.07 -8.88
CA ARG A 284 5.73 -32.52 -7.52
C ARG A 284 7.20 -32.57 -7.06
N PRO A 285 7.76 -31.47 -6.55
CA PRO A 285 9.13 -31.44 -6.07
C PRO A 285 9.36 -32.38 -4.88
N ALA A 286 10.55 -32.98 -4.84
CA ALA A 286 11.00 -33.72 -3.66
C ALA A 286 11.16 -32.78 -2.44
N VAL A 287 10.96 -33.33 -1.23
CA VAL A 287 11.00 -32.58 0.04
C VAL A 287 12.32 -31.83 0.24
N TRP A 288 13.46 -32.45 -0.12
CA TRP A 288 14.77 -31.81 0.01
C TRP A 288 14.91 -30.57 -0.89
N ARG A 289 14.30 -30.57 -2.08
CA ARG A 289 14.29 -29.40 -2.97
C ARG A 289 13.46 -28.27 -2.38
N LEU A 290 12.33 -28.60 -1.76
CA LEU A 290 11.50 -27.64 -1.03
C LEU A 290 12.25 -27.08 0.19
N LEU A 291 13.01 -27.92 0.91
CA LEU A 291 13.86 -27.47 2.03
C LEU A 291 14.93 -26.51 1.55
N VAL A 292 15.70 -26.86 0.52
CA VAL A 292 16.71 -25.96 -0.08
C VAL A 292 16.07 -24.65 -0.52
N ARG A 293 14.91 -24.73 -1.20
CA ARG A 293 14.15 -23.55 -1.61
C ARG A 293 13.74 -22.68 -0.43
N ALA A 294 13.28 -23.28 0.67
CA ALA A 294 12.85 -22.57 1.86
C ALA A 294 14.03 -21.89 2.57
N VAL A 295 15.17 -22.57 2.70
CA VAL A 295 16.39 -21.99 3.30
C VAL A 295 16.88 -20.79 2.49
N VAL A 296 17.00 -20.93 1.16
CA VAL A 296 17.43 -19.82 0.29
C VAL A 296 16.43 -18.68 0.32
N LEU A 297 15.13 -18.98 0.36
CA LEU A 297 14.11 -17.96 0.51
C LEU A 297 14.19 -17.28 1.88
N ALA A 298 14.58 -17.98 2.94
CA ALA A 298 14.59 -17.44 4.30
C ALA A 298 15.76 -16.48 4.56
N VAL A 299 16.87 -16.59 3.82
CA VAL A 299 18.06 -15.71 3.97
C VAL A 299 17.72 -14.20 4.02
N PRO A 300 16.92 -13.64 3.10
CA PRO A 300 16.54 -12.23 3.15
C PRO A 300 15.44 -11.87 4.17
N PHE A 301 14.70 -12.85 4.72
CA PHE A 301 13.49 -12.59 5.53
C PHE A 301 13.58 -13.06 6.99
N LEU A 302 14.52 -13.94 7.34
CA LEU A 302 14.81 -14.35 8.71
C LEU A 302 15.56 -13.32 9.55
N PRO A 303 16.54 -12.56 9.02
CA PRO A 303 17.33 -11.67 9.85
C PRO A 303 16.49 -10.63 10.64
N PRO A 304 15.38 -10.07 10.12
CA PRO A 304 14.47 -9.20 10.90
C PRO A 304 13.88 -9.84 12.16
N LEU A 305 13.78 -11.17 12.22
CA LEU A 305 13.26 -11.89 13.40
C LEU A 305 14.32 -12.05 14.50
N VAL A 306 15.62 -11.96 14.16
CA VAL A 306 16.72 -12.17 15.12
C VAL A 306 16.74 -11.11 16.23
N PRO A 307 16.63 -9.79 15.94
CA PRO A 307 16.56 -8.77 16.98
C PRO A 307 15.34 -8.96 17.90
N VAL A 308 14.19 -9.36 17.34
CA VAL A 308 12.96 -9.60 18.12
C VAL A 308 13.16 -10.74 19.12
N LEU A 309 13.76 -11.85 18.67
CA LEU A 309 14.06 -13.00 19.54
C LEU A 309 15.10 -12.65 20.60
N LEU A 310 16.14 -11.89 20.25
CA LEU A 310 17.18 -11.46 21.19
C LEU A 310 16.62 -10.51 22.27
N VAL A 311 15.73 -9.59 21.90
CA VAL A 311 15.03 -8.72 22.86
C VAL A 311 14.13 -9.53 23.79
N ALA A 312 13.41 -10.51 23.23
CA ALA A 312 12.52 -11.37 24.00
C ALA A 312 13.30 -12.25 25.01
N GLU A 313 14.38 -12.90 24.60
CA GLU A 313 15.20 -13.73 25.49
C GLU A 313 15.91 -12.94 26.58
N ARG A 314 16.35 -11.71 26.29
CA ARG A 314 17.03 -10.86 27.27
C ARG A 314 16.08 -10.12 28.22
N GLY A 315 14.77 -10.26 28.04
CA GLY A 315 13.78 -9.47 28.80
C GLY A 315 13.90 -7.95 28.56
N ALA A 316 14.63 -7.54 27.52
CA ALA A 316 14.99 -6.15 27.24
C ALA A 316 13.81 -5.31 26.70
N LEU A 317 12.62 -5.89 26.61
CA LEU A 317 11.39 -5.19 26.23
C LEU A 317 11.08 -4.06 27.22
N ALA A 318 11.28 -4.30 28.52
CA ALA A 318 11.08 -3.28 29.55
C ALA A 318 12.05 -2.11 29.37
N ASP A 319 13.29 -2.38 28.95
CA ASP A 319 14.33 -1.38 28.72
C ASP A 319 14.08 -0.57 27.45
N LEU A 320 13.60 -1.22 26.39
CA LEU A 320 13.13 -0.55 25.16
C LEU A 320 11.95 0.39 25.42
N VAL A 321 11.00 -0.03 26.26
CA VAL A 321 9.87 0.81 26.68
C VAL A 321 10.33 1.96 27.55
N ARG A 322 11.29 1.75 28.46
CA ARG A 322 11.91 2.81 29.27
C ARG A 322 12.66 3.81 28.39
N PHE A 323 13.48 3.35 27.45
CA PHE A 323 14.16 4.21 26.47
C PHE A 323 13.17 5.06 25.67
N ALA A 324 12.11 4.44 25.14
CA ALA A 324 11.10 5.14 24.35
C ALA A 324 10.31 6.19 25.16
N ARG A 325 10.20 6.03 26.49
CA ARG A 325 9.44 6.93 27.37
C ARG A 325 10.30 7.99 28.05
N ALA A 326 11.52 7.64 28.47
CA ALA A 326 12.36 8.47 29.34
C ALA A 326 13.66 8.94 28.66
N GLY A 327 14.01 8.41 27.48
CA GLY A 327 15.23 8.78 26.76
C GLY A 327 16.54 8.33 27.43
N GLU A 328 16.46 7.51 28.48
CA GLU A 328 17.62 6.94 29.16
C GLU A 328 18.19 5.78 28.34
N ILE A 329 19.48 5.86 27.99
CA ILE A 329 20.17 4.91 27.12
C ILE A 329 21.10 4.04 27.96
N ASP A 330 20.72 2.77 28.13
CA ASP A 330 21.68 1.73 28.51
C ASP A 330 22.52 1.37 27.28
N THR A 331 23.84 1.31 27.42
CA THR A 331 24.78 0.99 26.33
C THR A 331 24.48 -0.36 25.69
N ASP A 332 23.99 -1.33 26.46
CA ASP A 332 23.65 -2.67 25.96
C ASP A 332 22.39 -2.63 25.07
N VAL A 333 21.41 -1.80 25.43
CA VAL A 333 20.18 -1.60 24.64
C VAL A 333 20.48 -0.86 23.34
N LEU A 334 21.34 0.16 23.40
CA LEU A 334 21.77 0.90 22.21
C LEU A 334 22.46 -0.01 21.19
N LEU A 335 23.31 -0.92 21.66
CA LEU A 335 23.99 -1.89 20.80
C LEU A 335 23.00 -2.87 20.14
N VAL A 336 22.03 -3.40 20.90
CA VAL A 336 21.00 -4.31 20.37
C VAL A 336 20.13 -3.60 19.31
N VAL A 337 19.72 -2.36 19.57
CA VAL A 337 18.94 -1.56 18.62
C VAL A 337 19.75 -1.24 17.37
N ALA A 338 21.01 -0.81 17.51
CA ALA A 338 21.89 -0.50 16.39
C ALA A 338 22.15 -1.75 15.52
N LEU A 339 22.40 -2.90 16.15
CA LEU A 339 22.56 -4.18 15.44
C LEU A 339 21.28 -4.57 14.72
N GLY A 340 20.12 -4.41 15.36
CA GLY A 340 18.82 -4.65 14.73
C GLY A 340 18.59 -3.79 13.51
N VAL A 341 18.84 -2.48 13.61
CA VAL A 341 18.73 -1.56 12.47
C VAL A 341 19.69 -1.94 11.34
N ALA A 342 20.94 -2.30 11.65
CA ALA A 342 21.90 -2.76 10.65
C ALA A 342 21.42 -4.04 9.94
N ILE A 343 20.87 -5.00 10.70
CA ILE A 343 20.29 -6.23 10.17
C ILE A 343 19.11 -5.93 9.24
N GLU A 344 18.25 -4.96 9.56
CA GLU A 344 17.14 -4.53 8.70
C GLU A 344 17.64 -3.94 7.37
N PHE A 345 18.68 -3.08 7.41
CA PHE A 345 19.27 -2.54 6.19
C PHE A 345 19.86 -3.63 5.30
N VAL A 346 20.56 -4.62 5.88
CA VAL A 346 21.10 -5.77 5.14
C VAL A 346 19.95 -6.60 4.55
N SER A 347 18.89 -6.84 5.31
CA SER A 347 17.71 -7.60 4.85
C SER A 347 17.02 -6.90 3.69
N LEU A 348 16.78 -5.59 3.80
CA LEU A 348 16.21 -4.78 2.73
C LEU A 348 17.09 -4.82 1.47
N PHE A 349 18.41 -4.67 1.63
CA PHE A 349 19.36 -4.76 0.52
C PHE A 349 19.32 -6.13 -0.16
N LEU A 350 19.26 -7.23 0.60
CA LEU A 350 19.15 -8.58 0.07
C LEU A 350 17.81 -8.78 -0.66
N VAL A 351 16.69 -8.31 -0.11
CA VAL A 351 15.37 -8.36 -0.77
C VAL A 351 15.37 -7.59 -2.08
N LEU A 352 15.94 -6.38 -2.10
CA LEU A 352 16.05 -5.55 -3.29
C LEU A 352 16.92 -6.22 -4.36
N THR A 353 18.09 -6.72 -3.96
CA THR A 353 18.99 -7.46 -4.85
C THR A 353 18.29 -8.69 -5.43
N TYR A 354 17.59 -9.44 -4.59
CA TYR A 354 16.80 -10.60 -4.99
C TYR A 354 15.75 -10.22 -6.04
N ALA A 355 14.98 -9.16 -5.79
CA ALA A 355 13.95 -8.66 -6.70
C ALA A 355 14.54 -8.20 -8.04
N LEU A 356 15.67 -7.49 -8.01
CA LEU A 356 16.38 -7.04 -9.22
C LEU A 356 16.87 -8.23 -10.04
N VAL A 357 17.54 -9.21 -9.40
CA VAL A 357 18.02 -10.42 -10.07
C VAL A 357 16.87 -11.15 -10.76
N VAL A 358 15.72 -11.30 -10.10
CA VAL A 358 14.54 -11.95 -10.72
C VAL A 358 14.04 -11.14 -11.91
N ARG A 359 13.92 -9.82 -11.76
CA ARG A 359 13.34 -8.91 -12.77
C ARG A 359 14.15 -8.86 -14.06
N PHE A 360 15.47 -9.04 -13.98
CA PHE A 360 16.37 -9.03 -15.13
C PHE A 360 16.73 -10.44 -15.64
N HIS A 361 16.25 -11.51 -14.99
CA HIS A 361 16.52 -12.87 -15.45
C HIS A 361 15.68 -13.22 -16.69
N PRO A 362 16.25 -13.78 -17.78
CA PRO A 362 15.53 -14.06 -19.05
C PRO A 362 14.31 -15.00 -18.98
N ARG A 363 14.13 -15.70 -17.85
CA ARG A 363 13.04 -16.66 -17.61
C ARG A 363 12.25 -16.30 -16.34
N ASP A 364 12.46 -15.08 -15.83
CA ASP A 364 11.94 -14.58 -14.56
C ASP A 364 12.22 -15.54 -13.38
N ARG A 365 13.23 -16.40 -13.44
CA ARG A 365 13.49 -17.37 -12.36
C ARG A 365 14.13 -16.65 -11.17
N SER A 366 13.64 -16.95 -9.99
CA SER A 366 14.18 -16.40 -8.75
C SER A 366 15.35 -17.24 -8.24
N VAL A 367 16.26 -16.68 -7.43
CA VAL A 367 17.46 -17.40 -6.94
C VAL A 367 17.09 -18.70 -6.21
N HIS A 368 16.07 -18.70 -5.35
CA HIS A 368 15.57 -19.91 -4.69
C HIS A 368 14.99 -20.93 -5.68
N ASP A 369 14.40 -20.49 -6.80
CA ASP A 369 13.91 -21.40 -7.85
C ASP A 369 15.09 -21.98 -8.65
N LEU A 370 16.17 -21.21 -8.87
CA LEU A 370 17.39 -21.66 -9.54
C LEU A 370 18.16 -22.69 -8.71
N VAL A 371 18.40 -22.40 -7.42
CA VAL A 371 19.19 -23.26 -6.52
C VAL A 371 18.46 -24.57 -6.20
N SER A 372 17.14 -24.53 -6.05
CA SER A 372 16.35 -25.74 -5.74
C SER A 372 15.95 -26.56 -6.97
N GLY A 373 16.05 -26.00 -8.18
CA GLY A 373 15.51 -26.61 -9.39
C GLY A 373 13.98 -26.76 -9.36
N VAL A 374 13.28 -25.93 -8.57
CA VAL A 374 11.83 -25.89 -8.46
C VAL A 374 11.32 -24.63 -9.13
N SER A 375 10.25 -24.73 -9.91
CA SER A 375 9.66 -23.60 -10.63
C SER A 375 8.18 -23.44 -10.32
N ASN A 376 7.64 -22.25 -10.63
CA ASN A 376 6.23 -21.96 -10.49
C ASN A 376 5.52 -22.22 -11.82
N ARG A 377 4.46 -23.02 -11.80
CA ARG A 377 3.55 -23.25 -12.92
C ARG A 377 2.23 -22.52 -12.66
N ALA A 378 1.72 -21.79 -13.64
CA ALA A 378 0.39 -21.21 -13.55
C ALA A 378 -0.67 -22.27 -13.85
N LEU A 379 -1.67 -22.36 -12.98
CA LEU A 379 -2.91 -23.08 -13.24
C LEU A 379 -3.87 -22.21 -14.08
N PRO A 380 -4.83 -22.83 -14.80
CA PRO A 380 -5.83 -22.11 -15.58
C PRO A 380 -6.59 -21.10 -14.72
N HIS A 381 -6.98 -19.97 -15.32
CA HIS A 381 -7.80 -18.95 -14.67
C HIS A 381 -9.25 -19.08 -15.14
N HIS A 382 -10.22 -18.62 -14.34
CA HIS A 382 -11.66 -18.87 -14.57
C HIS A 382 -12.17 -18.50 -15.98
N ASN A 383 -11.64 -17.43 -16.57
CA ASN A 383 -12.05 -17.02 -17.92
C ASN A 383 -11.45 -17.90 -19.04
N ALA A 384 -10.32 -18.56 -18.79
CA ALA A 384 -9.76 -19.53 -19.74
C ALA A 384 -10.61 -20.80 -19.77
N ASP A 385 -11.04 -21.30 -18.59
CA ASP A 385 -11.89 -22.50 -18.49
C ASP A 385 -13.27 -22.29 -19.13
N ARG A 386 -13.83 -21.08 -19.03
CA ARG A 386 -15.09 -20.75 -19.73
C ARG A 386 -14.94 -20.73 -21.24
N ARG A 387 -13.87 -20.12 -21.77
CA ARG A 387 -13.62 -20.07 -23.22
C ARG A 387 -13.31 -21.45 -23.80
N THR A 388 -12.60 -22.31 -23.07
CA THR A 388 -12.37 -23.70 -23.52
C THR A 388 -13.63 -24.54 -23.46
N ALA A 389 -14.56 -24.25 -22.55
CA ALA A 389 -15.88 -24.88 -22.54
C ALA A 389 -16.74 -24.42 -23.73
N GLU A 390 -16.79 -23.11 -24.01
CA GLU A 390 -17.50 -22.53 -25.17
C GLU A 390 -16.91 -23.02 -26.51
N ASP A 391 -15.58 -23.08 -26.64
CA ASP A 391 -14.90 -23.65 -27.82
C ASP A 391 -15.22 -25.16 -27.99
N ARG A 392 -15.41 -25.92 -26.90
CA ARG A 392 -15.81 -27.33 -26.97
C ARG A 392 -17.28 -27.51 -27.37
N GLU A 393 -18.18 -26.66 -26.89
CA GLU A 393 -19.61 -26.72 -27.26
C GLU A 393 -19.83 -26.31 -28.73
N SER A 394 -19.10 -25.32 -29.23
CA SER A 394 -19.17 -24.91 -30.65
C SER A 394 -18.63 -25.98 -31.62
N VAL A 395 -17.64 -26.77 -31.21
CA VAL A 395 -17.14 -27.92 -32.01
C VAL A 395 -18.08 -29.12 -31.97
N LEU A 396 -18.94 -29.23 -30.96
CA LEU A 396 -19.94 -30.30 -30.85
C LEU A 396 -21.29 -29.95 -31.51
N THR A 397 -21.51 -28.68 -31.87
CA THR A 397 -22.78 -28.17 -32.43
C THR A 397 -22.67 -27.70 -33.88
N GLY A 398 -21.48 -27.74 -34.49
CA GLY A 398 -21.24 -27.54 -35.93
C GLY A 398 -20.71 -28.81 -36.57
#